data_AF-A0A379FHG6-F1
#
_entry.id   AF-A0A379FHG6-F1
#
_cell.length_a   1.000
_cell.length_b   1.000
_cell.length_c   1.000
_cell.angle_alpha   90.00
_cell.angle_beta   90.00
_cell.angle_gamma   90.00
#
_symmetry.space_group_name_H-M   'P 1'
#
loop_
_entity.id
_entity.type
_entity.pdbx_description
1 polymer ?
#
loop_
_entity_poly.entity_id
_entity_poly.type
_entity_poly.pdbx_seq_one_letter_code
_entity_poly.pdbx_strand_id
1 'polypeptide(L)'
;MGTSSAKIEQTSKVVTDINGKISASWTMKVQQDSKGNKVITGIGLGFNAQGNSQFLVNAQNFAVISSLNGKVVTPFIVKNGQVVVNEAFIGDATITSAKIANVLQSTNFSHANKVGYQLNMRTGEEIKYGNNAQGYWIETNILKRLFDKKGTMRIRMGIW
;
A
#
# COMPACT_ATOMS: atom_id res chain seq x y z
N MET A 1 10.25 -23.51 38.00
CA MET A 1 10.27 -23.33 36.53
C MET A 1 8.84 -23.12 36.05
N GLY A 2 8.50 -21.98 35.45
CA GLY A 2 7.15 -21.75 34.93
C GLY A 2 6.94 -22.52 33.63
N THR A 3 5.95 -23.40 33.57
CA THR A 3 5.59 -24.12 32.34
C THR A 3 4.91 -23.15 31.39
N SER A 4 5.64 -22.62 30.41
CA SER A 4 5.03 -21.98 29.26
C SER A 4 4.46 -23.08 28.37
N SER A 5 3.14 -23.12 28.19
CA SER A 5 2.50 -24.03 27.25
C SER A 5 1.98 -23.24 26.05
N ALA A 6 1.89 -23.89 24.89
CA ALA A 6 1.22 -23.34 23.72
C ALA A 6 0.09 -24.28 23.33
N LYS A 7 -1.07 -23.71 22.98
CA LYS A 7 -2.25 -24.44 22.55
C LYS A 7 -2.65 -23.97 21.16
N ILE A 8 -2.98 -24.95 20.31
CA ILE A 8 -3.59 -24.70 19.01
C ILE A 8 -5.06 -25.15 19.10
N GLU A 9 -5.97 -24.29 18.64
CA GLU A 9 -7.39 -24.60 18.54
C GLU A 9 -7.85 -24.37 17.10
N GLN A 10 -8.49 -25.38 16.53
CA GLN A 10 -9.12 -25.30 15.21
C GLN A 10 -10.62 -25.53 15.36
N THR A 11 -11.44 -24.75 14.67
CA THR A 11 -12.89 -24.91 14.67
C THR A 11 -13.42 -24.77 13.26
N SER A 12 -14.18 -25.78 12.82
CA SER A 12 -14.92 -25.79 11.56
C SER A 12 -16.42 -25.88 11.87
N LYS A 13 -17.24 -25.05 11.23
CA LYS A 13 -18.70 -25.07 11.41
C LYS A 13 -19.39 -24.84 10.08
N VAL A 14 -20.43 -25.63 9.81
CA VAL A 14 -21.39 -25.43 8.72
C VAL A 14 -22.79 -25.40 9.34
N VAL A 15 -23.61 -24.43 8.95
CA VAL A 15 -24.99 -24.28 9.41
C VAL A 15 -25.89 -24.03 8.22
N THR A 16 -27.02 -24.72 8.17
CA THR A 16 -28.10 -24.44 7.22
C THR A 16 -29.29 -23.91 8.01
N ASP A 17 -29.82 -22.76 7.62
CA ASP A 17 -31.02 -22.20 8.25
C ASP A 17 -32.29 -22.90 7.76
N ILE A 18 -33.42 -22.58 8.40
CA ILE A 18 -34.75 -23.12 8.05
C ILE A 18 -35.21 -22.74 6.64
N ASN A 19 -34.58 -21.75 6.01
CA ASN A 19 -34.87 -21.29 4.66
C ASN A 19 -33.89 -21.90 3.63
N GLY A 20 -33.06 -22.87 4.03
CA GLY A 20 -32.09 -23.53 3.16
C GLY A 20 -30.82 -22.73 2.88
N LYS A 21 -30.59 -21.60 3.55
CA LYS A 21 -29.37 -20.81 3.38
C LYS A 21 -28.22 -21.38 4.19
N ILE A 22 -27.06 -21.47 3.58
CA ILE A 22 -25.86 -22.08 4.17
C ILE A 22 -24.91 -20.99 4.66
N SER A 23 -24.29 -21.22 5.82
CA SER A 23 -23.13 -20.48 6.32
C SER A 23 -22.03 -21.46 6.70
N ALA A 24 -20.77 -21.11 6.42
CA ALA A 24 -19.63 -21.91 6.83
C ALA A 24 -18.52 -21.03 7.40
N SER A 25 -17.78 -21.59 8.36
CA SER A 25 -16.63 -20.92 8.96
C SER A 25 -15.55 -21.91 9.34
N TRP A 26 -14.30 -21.48 9.22
CA TRP A 26 -13.11 -22.17 9.67
C TRP A 26 -12.21 -21.19 10.40
N THR A 27 -11.73 -21.54 11.57
CA THR A 27 -10.81 -20.71 12.35
C THR A 27 -9.68 -21.55 12.91
N MET A 28 -8.50 -20.95 12.97
CA MET A 28 -7.33 -21.51 13.65
C MET A 28 -6.76 -20.45 14.57
N LYS A 29 -6.53 -20.83 15.83
CA LYS A 29 -5.98 -19.97 16.88
C LYS A 29 -4.76 -20.63 17.49
N VAL A 30 -3.72 -19.84 17.72
CA VAL A 30 -2.53 -20.23 18.45
C VAL A 30 -2.43 -19.31 19.65
N GLN A 31 -2.43 -19.90 20.84
CA GLN A 31 -2.32 -19.18 22.10
C GLN A 31 -1.16 -19.72 22.91
N GLN A 32 -0.28 -18.83 23.35
CA GLN A 32 0.68 -19.16 24.40
C GLN A 32 0.04 -18.87 25.77
N ASP A 33 0.04 -19.86 26.64
CA ASP A 33 -0.37 -19.72 28.04
C ASP A 33 0.89 -19.75 28.92
N SER A 34 1.33 -18.56 29.32
CA SER A 34 2.34 -18.40 30.37
C SER A 34 1.93 -17.22 31.24
N LYS A 35 1.52 -17.52 32.49
CA LYS A 35 1.32 -16.59 33.62
C LYS A 35 0.89 -15.15 33.25
N GLY A 36 -0.14 -15.00 32.42
CA GLY A 36 -0.80 -13.71 32.15
C GLY A 36 -0.58 -13.07 30.78
N ASN A 37 0.37 -13.54 29.95
CA ASN A 37 0.62 -12.95 28.62
C ASN A 37 0.02 -13.82 27.52
N LYS A 38 -1.28 -13.67 27.26
CA LYS A 38 -2.00 -14.35 26.18
C LYS A 38 -1.65 -13.70 24.84
N VAL A 39 -0.61 -14.16 24.16
CA VAL A 39 -0.42 -13.84 22.74
C VAL A 39 -1.36 -14.75 21.95
N ILE A 40 -2.44 -14.18 21.41
CA ILE A 40 -3.42 -14.87 20.57
C ILE A 40 -3.17 -14.43 19.13
N THR A 41 -2.71 -15.35 18.28
CA THR A 41 -2.63 -15.16 16.83
C THR A 41 -3.62 -16.12 16.17
N GLY A 42 -4.23 -15.73 15.06
CA GLY A 42 -5.14 -16.64 14.37
C GLY A 42 -5.60 -16.16 13.00
N ILE A 43 -6.21 -17.10 12.30
CA ILE A 43 -6.83 -16.88 11.00
C ILE A 43 -8.28 -17.36 11.03
N GLY A 44 -9.15 -16.66 10.30
CA GLY A 44 -10.56 -16.99 10.17
C GLY A 44 -11.02 -16.82 8.74
N LEU A 45 -11.72 -17.82 8.24
CA LEU A 45 -12.37 -17.84 6.93
C LEU A 45 -13.85 -18.13 7.14
N GLY A 46 -14.70 -17.50 6.36
CA GLY A 46 -16.11 -17.89 6.36
C GLY A 46 -16.95 -17.09 5.39
N PHE A 47 -18.16 -17.58 5.19
CA PHE A 47 -19.21 -16.86 4.50
C PHE A 47 -20.53 -17.03 5.24
N ASN A 48 -21.39 -16.02 5.14
CA ASN A 48 -22.73 -16.04 5.72
C ASN A 48 -23.81 -16.27 4.67
N ALA A 49 -25.01 -16.55 5.14
CA ALA A 49 -26.22 -16.75 4.34
C ALA A 49 -26.61 -15.52 3.48
N GLN A 50 -26.01 -14.36 3.72
CA GLN A 50 -26.21 -13.12 2.95
C GLN A 50 -25.19 -12.98 1.79
N GLY A 51 -24.26 -13.93 1.63
CA GLY A 51 -23.26 -13.93 0.57
C GLY A 51 -21.98 -13.15 0.91
N ASN A 52 -21.85 -12.63 2.13
CA ASN A 52 -20.63 -11.95 2.56
C ASN A 52 -19.58 -13.00 2.90
N SER A 53 -18.44 -12.97 2.21
CA SER A 53 -17.26 -13.77 2.53
C SER A 53 -16.18 -12.91 3.17
N GLN A 54 -15.38 -13.51 4.05
CA GLN A 54 -14.30 -12.80 4.74
C GLN A 54 -13.11 -13.71 5.00
N PHE A 55 -11.92 -13.10 4.93
CA PHE A 55 -10.68 -13.66 5.44
C PHE A 55 -10.09 -12.68 6.46
N LEU A 56 -9.92 -13.15 7.69
CA LEU A 56 -9.47 -12.35 8.81
C LEU A 56 -8.17 -12.92 9.34
N VAL A 57 -7.20 -12.03 9.60
CA VAL A 57 -5.91 -12.36 10.20
C VAL A 57 -5.74 -11.50 11.43
N ASN A 58 -5.52 -12.13 12.59
CA ASN A 58 -5.14 -11.45 13.82
C ASN A 58 -3.70 -11.80 14.15
N ALA A 59 -2.79 -10.83 14.00
CA ALA A 59 -1.37 -10.97 14.29
C ALA A 59 -0.73 -9.61 14.59
N GLN A 60 0.28 -9.58 15.45
CA GLN A 60 1.10 -8.36 15.66
C GLN A 60 1.99 -8.03 14.46
N ASN A 61 2.49 -9.07 13.78
CA ASN A 61 3.26 -8.97 12.56
C ASN A 61 2.67 -9.95 11.54
N PHE A 62 2.27 -9.45 10.38
CA PHE A 62 1.81 -10.27 9.26
C PHE A 62 2.64 -9.92 8.02
N ALA A 63 3.10 -10.92 7.27
CA ALA A 63 3.83 -10.68 6.04
C ALA A 63 3.48 -11.75 5.00
N VAL A 64 3.37 -11.33 3.74
CA VAL A 64 3.39 -12.25 2.61
C VAL A 64 4.86 -12.52 2.30
N ILE A 65 5.27 -13.80 2.33
CA ILE A 65 6.65 -14.22 2.08
C ILE A 65 6.70 -14.95 0.74
N SER A 66 7.64 -14.57 -0.12
CA SER A 66 7.91 -15.25 -1.38
C SER A 66 9.42 -15.50 -1.54
N SER A 67 9.78 -16.48 -2.35
CA SER A 67 11.17 -16.73 -2.76
C SER A 67 11.30 -16.41 -4.25
N LEU A 68 12.06 -15.39 -4.60
CA LEU A 68 12.30 -14.96 -5.97
C LEU A 68 13.80 -15.10 -6.26
N ASN A 69 14.16 -15.97 -7.21
CA ASN A 69 15.56 -16.24 -7.59
C ASN A 69 16.45 -16.61 -6.38
N GLY A 70 15.92 -17.39 -5.43
CA GLY A 70 16.64 -17.80 -4.22
C GLY A 70 16.74 -16.73 -3.13
N LYS A 71 16.12 -15.55 -3.32
CA LYS A 71 16.03 -14.50 -2.29
C LYS A 71 14.64 -14.46 -1.68
N VAL A 72 14.58 -14.47 -0.36
CA VAL A 72 13.33 -14.24 0.38
C VAL A 72 12.94 -12.77 0.26
N VAL A 73 11.73 -12.51 -0.20
CA VAL A 73 11.14 -11.18 -0.36
C VAL A 73 9.78 -11.11 0.33
N THR A 74 9.46 -9.93 0.88
CA THR A 74 8.20 -9.68 1.59
C THR A 74 7.49 -8.45 1.02
N PRO A 75 6.67 -8.61 -0.05
CA PRO A 75 6.07 -7.46 -0.74
C PRO A 75 5.01 -6.73 0.09
N PHE A 76 4.41 -7.39 1.08
CA PHE A 76 3.36 -6.82 1.94
C PHE A 76 3.64 -7.18 3.39
N ILE A 77 3.77 -6.19 4.26
CA ILE A 77 3.98 -6.35 5.70
C ILE A 77 2.98 -5.49 6.46
N VAL A 78 2.36 -6.05 7.49
CA VAL A 78 1.66 -5.32 8.55
C VAL A 78 2.50 -5.42 9.81
N LYS A 79 2.91 -4.27 10.35
CA LYS A 79 3.68 -4.16 11.58
C LYS A 79 3.34 -2.86 12.28
N ASN A 80 3.18 -2.89 13.61
CA ASN A 80 2.81 -1.72 14.40
C ASN A 80 1.55 -1.00 13.89
N GLY A 81 0.58 -1.75 13.36
CA GLY A 81 -0.65 -1.21 12.78
C GLY A 81 -0.48 -0.50 11.43
N GLN A 82 0.72 -0.52 10.83
CA GLN A 82 1.01 0.09 9.54
C GLN A 82 1.23 -0.97 8.47
N VAL A 83 0.76 -0.69 7.27
CA VAL A 83 1.04 -1.48 6.07
C VAL A 83 2.28 -0.90 5.40
N VAL A 84 3.26 -1.75 5.11
CA VAL A 84 4.45 -1.43 4.32
C VAL A 84 4.43 -2.26 3.05
N VAL A 85 4.54 -1.57 1.91
CA VAL A 85 4.59 -2.16 0.58
C VAL A 85 5.80 -1.58 -0.14
N ASN A 86 6.67 -2.45 -0.64
CA ASN A 86 7.87 -2.00 -1.36
C ASN A 86 7.52 -1.53 -2.79
N GLU A 87 6.69 -2.30 -3.48
CA GLU A 87 6.20 -2.01 -4.82
C GLU A 87 4.82 -2.65 -5.00
N ALA A 88 3.92 -1.95 -5.68
CA ALA A 88 2.60 -2.47 -6.04
C ALA A 88 2.23 -2.04 -7.46
N PHE A 89 1.74 -2.99 -8.24
CA PHE A 89 1.00 -2.70 -9.47
C PHE A 89 -0.48 -2.53 -9.10
N ILE A 90 -1.02 -1.33 -9.36
CA ILE A 90 -2.40 -0.98 -9.02
C ILE A 90 -3.11 -0.62 -10.33
N GLY A 91 -4.17 -1.35 -10.67
CA GLY A 91 -4.96 -1.07 -11.87
C GLY A 91 -5.68 0.27 -11.77
N ASP A 92 -6.51 0.42 -10.73
CA ASP A 92 -7.20 1.66 -10.39
C ASP A 92 -7.05 1.97 -8.90
N ALA A 93 -6.78 3.23 -8.57
CA ALA A 93 -6.63 3.70 -7.20
C ALA A 93 -7.52 4.93 -6.95
N THR A 94 -8.38 4.85 -5.93
CA THR A 94 -9.04 6.03 -5.36
C THR A 94 -8.43 6.30 -4.00
N ILE A 95 -7.85 7.48 -3.81
CA ILE A 95 -7.16 7.87 -2.57
C ILE A 95 -7.83 9.12 -2.02
N THR A 96 -8.48 9.01 -0.86
CA THR A 96 -9.10 10.17 -0.19
C THR A 96 -8.06 11.20 0.26
N SER A 97 -6.92 10.74 0.78
CA SER A 97 -5.78 11.58 1.13
C SER A 97 -4.48 10.78 1.15
N ALA A 98 -3.36 11.42 0.79
CA ALA A 98 -2.03 10.83 0.88
C ALA A 98 -1.01 11.85 1.40
N LYS A 99 -0.11 11.40 2.29
CA LYS A 99 1.11 12.12 2.64
C LYS A 99 2.26 11.52 1.86
N ILE A 100 2.87 12.30 0.98
CA ILE A 100 3.97 11.87 0.12
C ILE A 100 5.24 12.57 0.61
N ALA A 101 6.25 11.78 0.99
CA ALA A 101 7.46 12.31 1.62
C ALA A 101 8.38 13.07 0.65
N ASN A 102 8.50 12.58 -0.59
CA ASN A 102 9.46 13.09 -1.56
C ASN A 102 8.76 13.60 -2.82
N VAL A 103 8.50 12.74 -3.79
CA VAL A 103 8.02 13.14 -5.12
C VAL A 103 6.87 12.24 -5.57
N LEU A 104 5.94 12.82 -6.31
CA LEU A 104 5.01 12.10 -7.17
C LEU A 104 5.47 12.32 -8.61
N GLN A 105 5.80 11.26 -9.34
CA GLN A 105 6.36 11.41 -10.69
C GLN A 105 5.97 10.29 -11.64
N SER A 106 6.05 10.58 -12.93
CA SER A 106 5.98 9.58 -13.99
C SER A 106 7.16 8.61 -13.91
N THR A 107 6.92 7.35 -14.26
CA THR A 107 7.97 6.31 -14.30
C THR A 107 9.11 6.64 -15.26
N ASN A 108 8.80 7.34 -16.37
CA ASN A 108 9.76 7.76 -17.38
C ASN A 108 10.31 9.19 -17.16
N PHE A 109 10.08 9.81 -16.00
CA PHE A 109 10.54 11.18 -15.77
C PHE A 109 12.05 11.32 -15.97
N SER A 110 12.46 12.25 -16.83
CA SER A 110 13.87 12.50 -17.14
C SER A 110 14.12 13.98 -17.43
N HIS A 111 15.01 14.58 -16.65
CA HIS A 111 15.51 15.94 -16.88
C HIS A 111 16.32 16.06 -18.17
N ALA A 112 17.13 15.04 -18.47
CA ALA A 112 18.00 15.04 -19.64
C ALA A 112 17.19 14.96 -20.94
N ASN A 113 16.20 14.08 -20.97
CA ASN A 113 15.37 13.85 -22.15
C ASN A 113 14.16 14.78 -22.22
N LYS A 114 13.92 15.59 -21.17
CA LYS A 114 12.76 16.48 -21.05
C LYS A 114 11.47 15.72 -21.31
N VAL A 115 11.23 14.68 -20.53
CA VAL A 115 10.00 13.85 -20.58
C VAL A 115 9.43 13.60 -19.19
N GLY A 116 8.11 13.48 -19.11
CA GLY A 116 7.38 13.10 -17.91
C GLY A 116 6.97 14.27 -17.00
N TYR A 117 6.34 13.91 -15.89
CA TYR A 117 5.83 14.83 -14.87
C TYR A 117 6.49 14.51 -13.52
N GLN A 118 6.80 15.55 -12.74
CA GLN A 118 7.22 15.41 -11.34
C GLN A 118 6.64 16.54 -10.51
N LEU A 119 6.10 16.20 -9.34
CA LEU A 119 5.75 17.12 -8.26
C LEU A 119 6.59 16.78 -7.04
N ASN A 120 7.45 17.71 -6.62
CA ASN A 120 8.30 17.58 -5.46
C ASN A 120 7.62 18.13 -4.21
N MET A 121 7.20 17.24 -3.33
CA MET A 121 6.47 17.56 -2.10
C MET A 121 7.36 18.15 -1.01
N ARG A 122 8.69 17.99 -1.13
CA ARG A 122 9.66 18.57 -0.18
C ARG A 122 9.94 20.04 -0.49
N THR A 123 10.00 20.40 -1.77
CA THR A 123 10.34 21.77 -2.21
C THR A 123 9.16 22.57 -2.74
N GLY A 124 8.04 21.92 -3.06
CA GLY A 124 6.91 22.53 -3.76
C GLY A 124 7.14 22.75 -5.25
N GLU A 125 8.24 22.22 -5.82
CA GLU A 125 8.53 22.37 -7.24
C GLU A 125 7.70 21.40 -8.10
N GLU A 126 7.06 21.91 -9.15
CA GLU A 126 6.34 21.12 -10.14
C GLU A 126 7.00 21.27 -11.51
N ILE A 127 7.26 20.15 -12.18
CA ILE A 127 7.89 20.09 -13.49
C ILE A 127 7.02 19.28 -14.43
N LYS A 128 6.63 19.92 -15.55
CA LYS A 128 5.84 19.30 -16.62
C LYS A 128 6.66 19.32 -17.89
N TYR A 129 7.34 18.22 -18.19
CA TYR A 129 7.99 18.07 -19.47
C TYR A 129 6.99 17.59 -20.52
N GLY A 130 6.78 18.40 -21.56
CA GLY A 130 5.88 18.07 -22.65
C GLY A 130 6.44 16.92 -23.48
N ASN A 131 5.73 15.78 -23.50
CA ASN A 131 6.01 14.74 -24.48
C ASN A 131 5.72 15.30 -25.89
N ASN A 132 6.69 15.26 -26.81
CA ASN A 132 6.61 15.85 -28.16
C ASN A 132 6.68 17.40 -28.26
N ALA A 133 7.43 18.03 -27.36
CA ALA A 133 8.47 19.00 -27.74
C ALA A 133 8.07 20.39 -28.27
N GLN A 134 6.98 21.00 -27.83
CA GLN A 134 6.81 22.46 -28.02
C GLN A 134 7.47 23.28 -26.90
N GLY A 135 7.56 22.70 -25.69
CA GLY A 135 8.07 23.37 -24.51
C GLY A 135 7.82 22.59 -23.23
N TYR A 136 8.12 23.19 -22.09
CA TYR A 136 7.90 22.61 -20.77
C TYR A 136 7.66 23.69 -19.71
N TRP A 137 6.97 23.31 -18.64
CA TRP A 137 6.70 24.18 -17.50
C TRP A 137 7.54 23.78 -16.30
N ILE A 138 8.02 24.80 -15.58
CA ILE A 138 8.62 24.65 -14.26
C ILE A 138 7.96 25.66 -13.33
N GLU A 139 7.42 25.18 -12.22
CA GLU A 139 6.82 25.95 -11.16
C GLU A 139 7.56 25.68 -9.85
N THR A 140 7.79 26.74 -9.09
CA THR A 140 8.46 26.74 -7.78
C THR A 140 7.57 27.52 -6.82
N ASN A 141 7.98 27.60 -5.56
CA ASN A 141 7.28 28.41 -4.55
C ASN A 141 7.22 29.93 -4.86
N ILE A 142 8.04 30.43 -5.81
CA ILE A 142 8.10 31.86 -6.14
C ILE A 142 7.83 32.17 -7.61
N LEU A 143 8.05 31.22 -8.52
CA LEU A 143 8.05 31.45 -9.97
C LEU A 143 7.33 30.34 -10.71
N LYS A 144 6.58 30.71 -11.75
CA LYS A 144 6.08 29.83 -12.80
C LYS A 144 6.63 30.26 -14.15
N ARG A 145 7.24 29.31 -14.87
CA ARG A 145 8.02 29.57 -16.09
C ARG A 145 7.65 28.61 -17.21
N LEU A 146 7.43 29.14 -18.41
CA LEU A 146 7.31 28.39 -19.65
C LEU A 146 8.61 28.51 -20.43
N PHE A 147 9.12 27.38 -20.89
CA PHE A 147 10.24 27.31 -21.82
C PHE A 147 9.77 26.70 -23.13
N ASP A 148 10.34 27.16 -24.25
CA ASP A 148 10.17 26.48 -25.54
C ASP A 148 11.05 25.22 -25.64
N LYS A 149 10.93 24.51 -26.77
CA LYS A 149 11.73 23.32 -27.08
C LYS A 149 13.25 23.53 -26.94
N LYS A 150 13.74 24.72 -27.27
CA LYS A 150 15.16 25.07 -27.24
C LYS A 150 15.63 25.49 -25.84
N GLY A 151 14.74 25.50 -24.84
CA GLY A 151 15.02 25.96 -23.48
C GLY A 151 15.02 27.48 -23.35
N THR A 152 14.54 28.21 -24.36
CA THR A 152 14.36 29.67 -24.24
C THR A 152 13.11 29.95 -23.43
N MET A 153 13.23 30.79 -22.40
CA MET A 153 12.10 31.18 -21.59
C MET A 153 11.14 32.06 -22.39
N ARG A 154 9.86 31.70 -22.40
CA ARG A 154 8.80 32.42 -23.10
C ARG A 154 7.86 33.15 -22.17
N ILE A 155 7.61 32.58 -21.00
CA ILE A 155 6.78 33.19 -19.97
C ILE A 155 7.49 33.04 -18.63
N ARG A 156 7.40 34.10 -17.82
CA ARG A 156 7.86 34.13 -16.44
C ARG A 156 6.88 34.96 -15.65
N MET A 157 6.34 34.38 -14.59
CA MET A 157 5.45 35.05 -13.64
C MET A 157 5.85 34.67 -12.23
N GLY A 158 5.64 35.57 -11.27
CA GLY A 158 5.94 35.33 -9.87
C GLY A 158 6.18 36.61 -9.08
N ILE A 159 6.64 36.43 -7.85
CA ILE A 159 6.90 37.50 -6.89
C ILE A 159 8.40 37.83 -6.93
N TRP A 160 8.72 39.12 -6.82
CA TRP A 160 10.08 39.67 -6.87
C TRP A 160 10.38 40.42 -5.57
#